data_AF-A0A7H0I391-F1
#
_entry.id   AF-A0A7H0I391-F1
#
_cell.length_a   1.000
_cell.length_b   1.000
_cell.length_c   1.000
_cell.angle_alpha   90.00
_cell.angle_beta   90.00
_cell.angle_gamma   90.00
#
_symmetry.space_group_name_H-M   'P 1'
#
loop_
_entity.id
_entity.type
_entity.pdbx_description
1 polymer ?
#
loop_
_entity_poly.entity_id
_entity_poly.type
_entity_poly.pdbx_seq_one_letter_code
_entity_poly.pdbx_strand_id
1 'polypeptide(L)'
;MYAVGRIEARFPDLGVEKELEQAVGRTETSGMTDGQAVHTVLNEPANRYLARQMCWVLTIGGLDAYLLVPRDSAEVDLLVETVRPAPRAGDVDVVIGTMGGLASLDRCNGLTLPQIAFEQLYSFDTASFLDRLPTPDGIDDGAFRASAEEVLSRVTALTDNTGSTDRHRAVNYCALRYPEIYSAAAAQYARDCALTGVDTTRSEVSMARTLIDVVFTYTNRTTNVADRLAARVDVTEMFPFLTAPLSSYCAH
;
A
#
# COMPACT_ATOMS: atom_id res chain seq x y z
N MET A 1 -4.36 -4.76 11.17
CA MET A 1 -4.56 -3.69 10.16
C MET A 1 -3.89 -4.08 8.86
N TYR A 2 -4.28 -3.47 7.76
CA TYR A 2 -3.68 -3.64 6.43
C TYR A 2 -3.80 -2.29 5.72
N ALA A 3 -2.79 -1.44 5.87
CA ALA A 3 -2.79 -0.07 5.36
C ALA A 3 -1.94 0.05 4.10
N VAL A 4 -2.37 0.93 3.20
CA VAL A 4 -1.74 1.20 1.90
C VAL A 4 -1.51 2.70 1.83
N GLY A 5 -0.31 3.11 1.46
CA GLY A 5 0.06 4.51 1.44
C GLY A 5 1.52 4.70 1.03
N ARG A 6 2.17 5.73 1.57
CA ARG A 6 3.59 5.99 1.36
C ARG A 6 4.30 6.27 2.67
N ILE A 7 5.44 5.65 2.89
CA ILE A 7 6.26 5.83 4.08
C ILE A 7 7.28 6.93 3.82
N GLU A 8 7.32 7.90 4.73
CA GLU A 8 8.25 9.02 4.70
C GLU A 8 9.17 8.97 5.92
N ALA A 9 10.48 9.07 5.69
CA ALA A 9 11.46 9.28 6.74
C ALA A 9 11.53 10.77 7.07
N ARG A 10 11.24 11.13 8.32
CA ARG A 10 11.29 12.51 8.81
C ARG A 10 12.27 12.64 9.95
N PHE A 11 12.92 13.79 10.05
CA PHE A 11 13.82 14.07 11.16
C PHE A 11 13.00 14.31 12.44
N PRO A 12 13.32 13.63 13.56
CA PRO A 12 12.68 13.89 14.84
C PRO A 12 13.08 15.25 15.42
N ASP A 13 14.30 15.69 15.15
CA ASP A 13 14.93 16.89 15.67
C ASP A 13 16.10 17.32 14.77
N LEU A 14 16.63 18.52 15.04
CA LEU A 14 17.75 19.12 14.32
C LEU A 14 19.06 18.33 14.48
N GLY A 15 19.25 17.60 15.59
CA GLY A 15 20.47 16.84 15.84
C GLY A 15 20.62 15.67 14.86
N VAL A 16 19.54 14.92 14.64
CA VAL A 16 19.51 13.81 13.66
C VAL A 16 19.67 14.31 12.23
N GLU A 17 19.04 15.45 11.90
CA GLU A 17 19.21 16.12 10.62
C GLU A 17 20.68 16.48 10.37
N LYS A 18 21.34 17.13 11.33
CA LYS A 18 22.76 17.52 11.21
C LYS A 18 23.72 16.34 11.18
N GLU A 19 23.45 15.25 11.90
CA GLU A 19 24.28 14.06 11.78
C GLU A 19 24.11 13.38 10.42
N LEU A 20 22.90 13.35 9.85
CA LEU A 20 22.70 12.86 8.48
C LEU A 20 23.47 13.72 7.47
N GLU A 21 23.38 15.06 7.58
CA GLU A 21 24.15 15.97 6.71
C GLU A 21 25.66 15.71 6.80
N GLN A 22 26.19 15.48 8.01
CA GLN A 22 27.60 15.13 8.19
C GLN A 22 27.94 13.75 7.60
N ALA A 23 27.05 12.77 7.73
CA ALA A 23 27.23 11.45 7.13
C ALA A 23 27.25 11.53 5.61
N VAL A 24 26.34 12.28 5.01
CA VAL A 24 26.34 12.59 3.56
C VAL A 24 27.68 13.22 3.16
N GLY A 25 28.18 14.19 3.91
CA GLY A 25 29.47 14.84 3.63
C GLY A 25 30.71 13.92 3.74
N ARG A 26 30.59 12.76 4.41
CA ARG A 26 31.65 11.74 4.51
C ARG A 26 31.55 10.67 3.42
N THR A 27 30.41 10.57 2.75
CA THR A 27 30.13 9.58 1.71
C THR A 27 30.34 10.21 0.32
N GLU A 28 30.83 9.43 -0.64
CA GLU A 28 30.96 9.86 -2.03
C GLU A 28 29.57 10.01 -2.68
N THR A 29 28.95 11.18 -2.56
CA THR A 29 27.63 11.50 -3.13
C THR A 29 27.69 12.49 -4.28
N SER A 30 28.87 12.69 -4.88
CA SER A 30 29.06 13.62 -6.00
C SER A 30 28.17 13.24 -7.19
N GLY A 31 27.39 14.21 -7.68
CA GLY A 31 26.45 14.00 -8.79
C GLY A 31 25.14 13.30 -8.41
N MET A 32 24.93 12.96 -7.14
CA MET A 32 23.65 12.45 -6.63
C MET A 32 22.69 13.60 -6.34
N THR A 33 21.39 13.33 -6.52
CA THR A 33 20.32 14.14 -5.93
C THR A 33 20.28 13.94 -4.41
N ASP A 34 19.62 14.86 -3.69
CA ASP A 34 19.46 14.75 -2.23
C ASP A 34 18.82 13.41 -1.83
N GLY A 35 17.77 12.98 -2.53
CA GLY A 35 17.12 11.68 -2.27
C GLY A 35 18.05 10.48 -2.47
N GLN A 36 18.89 10.50 -3.51
CA GLN A 36 19.91 9.47 -3.75
C GLN A 36 21.00 9.46 -2.68
N ALA A 37 21.45 10.63 -2.23
CA ALA A 37 22.44 10.76 -1.16
C ALA A 37 21.88 10.21 0.17
N VAL A 38 20.66 10.60 0.54
CA VAL A 38 19.96 10.12 1.74
C VAL A 38 19.76 8.60 1.66
N HIS A 39 19.25 8.08 0.54
CA HIS A 39 19.10 6.63 0.33
C HIS A 39 20.44 5.92 0.55
N THR A 40 21.52 6.41 -0.07
CA THR A 40 22.85 5.78 0.00
C THR A 40 23.35 5.73 1.44
N VAL A 41 23.26 6.85 2.16
CA VAL A 41 23.72 6.94 3.55
C VAL A 41 22.90 6.05 4.48
N LEU A 42 21.56 6.04 4.36
CA LEU A 42 20.70 5.24 5.23
C LEU A 42 20.82 3.73 4.97
N ASN A 43 21.14 3.32 3.75
CA ASN A 43 21.40 1.91 3.41
C ASN A 43 22.77 1.40 3.90
N GLU A 44 23.66 2.29 4.31
CA GLU A 44 24.99 1.90 4.76
C GLU A 44 24.92 1.31 6.18
N PRO A 45 25.39 0.07 6.43
CA PRO A 45 25.26 -0.58 7.74
C PRO A 45 25.87 0.22 8.90
N ALA A 46 26.91 1.01 8.63
CA ALA A 46 27.56 1.91 9.59
C ALA A 46 26.62 3.02 10.09
N ASN A 47 25.67 3.44 9.27
CA ASN A 47 24.73 4.52 9.54
C ASN A 47 23.37 4.03 10.05
N ARG A 48 23.20 2.73 10.34
CA ARG A 48 21.94 2.15 10.84
C ARG A 48 21.39 2.84 12.11
N TYR A 49 22.26 3.49 12.88
CA TYR A 49 21.83 4.27 14.05
C TYR A 49 21.01 5.51 13.67
N LEU A 50 21.21 6.08 12.46
CA LEU A 50 20.41 7.18 11.92
C LEU A 50 19.03 6.69 11.53
N ALA A 51 18.94 5.60 10.79
CA ALA A 51 17.66 4.97 10.41
C ALA A 51 16.79 4.64 11.64
N ARG A 52 17.42 4.21 12.75
CA ARG A 52 16.75 3.96 14.03
C ARG A 52 16.20 5.22 14.70
N GLN A 53 16.78 6.39 14.42
CA GLN A 53 16.36 7.65 15.01
C GLN A 53 15.35 8.40 14.13
N MET A 54 15.22 8.04 12.85
CA MET A 54 14.20 8.63 11.98
C MET A 54 12.78 8.38 12.47
N CYS A 55 11.91 9.33 12.16
CA CYS A 55 10.48 9.19 12.30
C CYS A 55 9.88 8.64 11.01
N TRP A 56 9.38 7.42 11.09
CA TRP A 56 8.78 6.71 9.97
C TRP A 56 7.28 6.97 9.96
N VAL A 57 6.83 7.82 9.03
CA VAL A 57 5.43 8.24 8.94
C VAL A 57 4.79 7.57 7.74
N LEU A 58 3.73 6.79 7.96
CA LEU A 58 2.87 6.31 6.88
C LEU A 58 1.84 7.39 6.56
N THR A 59 1.87 7.87 5.33
CA THR A 59 0.93 8.83 4.75
C THR A 59 -0.10 8.10 3.88
N ILE A 60 -1.37 8.49 3.98
CA ILE A 60 -2.48 7.92 3.19
C ILE A 60 -3.24 9.09 2.58
N GLY A 61 -3.43 9.09 1.25
CA GLY A 61 -3.99 10.24 0.54
C GLY A 61 -3.22 11.55 0.76
N GLY A 62 -1.91 11.47 1.04
CA GLY A 62 -1.06 12.62 1.38
C GLY A 62 -1.23 13.18 2.80
N LEU A 63 -2.03 12.52 3.66
CA LEU A 63 -2.20 12.89 5.06
C LEU A 63 -1.41 11.94 5.95
N ASP A 64 -0.76 12.49 6.98
CA ASP A 64 -0.07 11.68 7.99
C ASP A 64 -1.09 10.85 8.77
N ALA A 65 -1.01 9.52 8.63
CA ALA A 65 -2.00 8.63 9.21
C ALA A 65 -1.44 7.88 10.42
N TYR A 66 -0.19 7.43 10.34
CA TYR A 66 0.41 6.52 11.32
C TYR A 66 1.90 6.76 11.51
N LEU A 67 2.39 6.46 12.71
CA LEU A 67 3.81 6.32 13.00
C LEU A 67 4.21 4.85 13.03
N LEU A 68 5.22 4.46 12.28
CA LEU A 68 5.75 3.09 12.27
C LEU A 68 6.87 2.98 13.30
N VAL A 69 6.77 1.97 14.17
CA VAL A 69 7.73 1.75 15.24
C VAL A 69 8.42 0.42 15.02
N PRO A 70 9.68 0.41 14.51
CA PRO A 70 10.42 -0.83 14.35
C PRO A 70 10.83 -1.40 15.71
N ARG A 71 10.74 -2.72 15.85
CA ARG A 71 11.06 -3.47 17.08
C ARG A 71 12.49 -3.96 17.12
N ASP A 72 13.08 -4.21 15.96
CA ASP A 72 14.44 -4.73 15.82
C ASP A 72 15.16 -4.16 14.59
N SER A 73 16.39 -4.60 14.37
CA SER A 73 17.21 -4.13 13.25
C SER A 73 16.70 -4.58 11.89
N ALA A 74 16.04 -5.74 11.79
CA ALA A 74 15.52 -6.23 10.51
C ALA A 74 14.32 -5.38 10.05
N GLU A 75 13.47 -4.97 10.99
CA GLU A 75 12.39 -4.02 10.71
C GLU A 75 12.89 -2.63 10.32
N VAL A 76 14.01 -2.17 10.88
CA VAL A 76 14.66 -0.92 10.43
C VAL A 76 15.13 -1.06 8.98
N ASP A 77 15.74 -2.20 8.63
CA ASP A 77 16.21 -2.43 7.26
C ASP A 77 15.03 -2.40 6.26
N LEU A 78 13.86 -2.98 6.62
CA LEU A 78 12.63 -2.87 5.81
C LEU A 78 12.14 -1.44 5.61
N LEU A 79 12.28 -0.58 6.62
CA LEU A 79 11.91 0.84 6.51
C LEU A 79 12.89 1.61 5.63
N VAL A 80 14.18 1.29 5.69
CA VAL A 80 15.18 1.88 4.80
C VAL A 80 14.90 1.55 3.33
N GLU A 81 14.39 0.35 3.03
CA GLU A 81 13.96 -0.03 1.67
C GLU A 81 12.85 0.88 1.10
N THR A 82 12.08 1.58 1.95
CA THR A 82 11.03 2.51 1.49
C THR A 82 11.60 3.87 1.08
N VAL A 83 12.82 4.20 1.51
CA VAL A 83 13.48 5.48 1.18
C VAL A 83 14.05 5.36 -0.23
N ARG A 84 13.23 5.56 -1.26
CA ARG A 84 13.65 5.37 -2.65
C ARG A 84 14.54 6.51 -3.15
N PRO A 85 15.49 6.24 -4.08
CA PRO A 85 16.36 7.29 -4.61
C PRO A 85 15.61 8.32 -5.47
N ALA A 86 14.52 7.91 -6.12
CA ALA A 86 13.70 8.74 -6.99
C ALA A 86 12.21 8.40 -6.77
N PRO A 87 11.60 8.85 -5.65
CA PRO A 87 10.22 8.52 -5.32
C PRO A 87 9.24 9.12 -6.34
N ARG A 88 8.20 8.36 -6.67
CA ARG A 88 7.13 8.76 -7.60
C ARG A 88 5.79 8.77 -6.88
N ALA A 89 4.83 9.53 -7.41
CA ALA A 89 3.50 9.63 -6.83
C ALA A 89 2.72 8.29 -6.81
N GLY A 90 3.04 7.36 -7.71
CA GLY A 90 2.43 6.04 -7.78
C GLY A 90 3.13 4.95 -6.95
N ASP A 91 4.15 5.32 -6.19
CA ASP A 91 4.85 4.39 -5.29
C ASP A 91 3.94 4.01 -4.13
N VAL A 92 3.91 2.71 -3.82
CA VAL A 92 3.02 2.16 -2.81
C VAL A 92 3.82 1.39 -1.78
N ASP A 93 3.53 1.68 -0.52
CA ASP A 93 3.97 0.96 0.66
C ASP A 93 2.76 0.32 1.34
N VAL A 94 2.94 -0.92 1.80
CA VAL A 94 1.91 -1.73 2.44
C VAL A 94 2.38 -2.09 3.83
N VAL A 95 1.58 -1.74 4.84
CA VAL A 95 1.88 -2.01 6.23
C VAL A 95 0.83 -2.91 6.83
N ILE A 96 1.26 -4.07 7.31
CA ILE A 96 0.40 -5.06 7.98
C ILE A 96 0.90 -5.21 9.41
N GLY A 97 0.00 -5.06 10.38
CA GLY A 97 0.39 -5.11 11.78
C GLY A 97 -0.74 -4.86 12.79
N THR A 98 -0.33 -4.41 13.97
CA THR A 98 -1.21 -4.05 15.08
C THR A 98 -1.09 -2.58 15.43
N MET A 99 -2.24 -1.96 15.69
CA MET A 99 -2.31 -0.58 16.16
C MET A 99 -2.04 -0.53 17.67
N GLY A 100 -1.09 0.31 18.04
CA GLY A 100 -0.77 0.67 19.41
C GLY A 100 -1.40 1.99 19.83
N GLY A 101 -0.89 2.56 20.93
CA GLY A 101 -1.33 3.85 21.43
C GLY A 101 -0.85 5.03 20.57
N LEU A 102 -1.32 6.22 20.93
CA LEU A 102 -0.82 7.47 20.34
C LEU A 102 0.66 7.68 20.70
N ALA A 103 1.43 8.24 19.77
CA ALA A 103 2.77 8.70 20.06
C ALA A 103 2.77 9.82 21.09
N SER A 104 3.82 9.86 21.91
CA SER A 104 4.04 10.91 22.89
C SER A 104 4.55 12.19 22.22
N LEU A 105 4.27 13.34 22.84
CA LEU A 105 4.58 14.68 22.30
C LEU A 105 6.08 14.98 22.15
N ASP A 106 6.93 14.21 22.80
CA ASP A 106 8.39 14.31 22.73
C ASP A 106 8.98 13.57 21.52
N ARG A 107 8.17 12.80 20.77
CA ARG A 107 8.62 12.10 19.56
C ARG A 107 8.22 12.84 18.29
N CYS A 108 9.04 12.71 17.25
CA CYS A 108 8.70 13.12 15.89
C CYS A 108 8.18 14.54 15.78
N ASN A 109 8.86 15.48 16.45
CA ASN A 109 8.51 16.90 16.48
C ASN A 109 7.05 17.17 16.93
N GLY A 110 6.54 16.39 17.90
CA GLY A 110 5.20 16.55 18.47
C GLY A 110 4.08 15.88 17.68
N LEU A 111 4.40 15.08 16.66
CA LEU A 111 3.43 14.41 15.82
C LEU A 111 2.65 13.34 16.61
N THR A 112 1.42 13.65 16.99
CA THR A 112 0.55 12.78 17.81
C THR A 112 -0.30 11.88 16.93
N LEU A 113 0.30 10.80 16.40
CA LEU A 113 -0.39 9.81 15.56
C LEU A 113 -0.46 8.45 16.25
N PRO A 114 -1.44 7.59 15.87
CA PRO A 114 -1.43 6.20 16.30
C PRO A 114 -0.17 5.49 15.82
N GLN A 115 0.46 4.73 16.72
CA GLN A 115 1.66 3.97 16.43
C GLN A 115 1.31 2.58 15.91
N ILE A 116 2.08 2.07 14.97
CA ILE A 116 1.91 0.74 14.39
C ILE A 116 3.16 -0.08 14.65
N ALA A 117 2.97 -1.21 15.33
CA ALA A 117 3.92 -2.31 15.29
C ALA A 117 3.56 -3.17 14.07
N PHE A 118 4.47 -3.21 13.10
CA PHE A 118 4.24 -3.88 11.82
C PHE A 118 4.93 -5.24 11.78
N GLU A 119 4.23 -6.24 11.23
CA GLU A 119 4.76 -7.59 11.09
C GLU A 119 5.21 -7.86 9.65
N GLN A 120 4.64 -7.13 8.69
CA GLN A 120 5.07 -7.14 7.31
C GLN A 120 5.00 -5.73 6.73
N LEU A 121 6.03 -5.41 5.95
CA LEU A 121 6.15 -4.19 5.18
C LEU A 121 6.52 -4.59 3.74
N TYR A 122 5.80 -4.06 2.76
CA TYR A 122 6.13 -4.21 1.35
C TYR A 122 6.23 -2.84 0.71
N SER A 123 7.30 -2.61 -0.03
CA SER A 123 7.48 -1.41 -0.85
C SER A 123 7.62 -1.83 -2.31
N PHE A 124 6.83 -1.26 -3.20
CA PHE A 124 6.98 -1.46 -4.65
C PHE A 124 6.65 -0.21 -5.44
N ASP A 125 7.39 0.01 -6.53
CA ASP A 125 7.01 1.02 -7.53
C ASP A 125 5.94 0.45 -8.47
N THR A 126 5.19 1.35 -9.09
CA THR A 126 4.13 0.98 -10.02
C THR A 126 4.63 0.04 -11.11
N ALA A 127 5.81 0.28 -11.68
CA ALA A 127 6.31 -0.54 -12.78
C ALA A 127 6.65 -1.96 -12.31
N SER A 128 7.37 -2.09 -11.18
CA SER A 128 7.69 -3.39 -10.57
C SER A 128 6.45 -4.18 -10.15
N PHE A 129 5.38 -3.49 -9.72
CA PHE A 129 4.10 -4.15 -9.43
C PHE A 129 3.45 -4.69 -10.70
N LEU A 130 3.31 -3.85 -11.73
CA LEU A 130 2.70 -4.24 -13.01
C LEU A 130 3.47 -5.37 -13.70
N ASP A 131 4.80 -5.38 -13.62
CA ASP A 131 5.65 -6.42 -14.22
C ASP A 131 5.46 -7.80 -13.56
N ARG A 132 4.90 -7.85 -12.34
CA ARG A 132 4.61 -9.09 -11.62
C ARG A 132 3.20 -9.63 -11.89
N LEU A 133 2.34 -8.85 -12.55
CA LEU A 133 1.00 -9.30 -12.86
C LEU A 133 1.04 -10.30 -14.02
N PRO A 134 0.39 -11.47 -13.89
CA PRO A 134 0.29 -12.42 -14.98
C PRO A 134 -0.60 -11.85 -16.09
N THR A 135 -0.06 -11.69 -17.30
CA THR A 135 -0.86 -11.33 -18.47
C THR A 135 -1.83 -12.48 -18.81
N PRO A 136 -3.14 -12.21 -18.96
CA PRO A 136 -4.10 -13.23 -19.40
C PRO A 136 -3.88 -13.67 -20.85
N ASP A 137 -4.15 -14.94 -21.14
CA ASP A 137 -4.09 -15.47 -22.50
C ASP A 137 -4.98 -14.69 -23.47
N GLY A 138 -4.44 -14.35 -24.64
CA GLY A 138 -5.19 -13.69 -25.72
C GLY A 138 -5.36 -12.18 -25.58
N ILE A 139 -4.74 -11.55 -24.57
CA ILE A 139 -4.65 -10.09 -24.44
C ILE A 139 -3.22 -9.66 -24.78
N ASP A 140 -3.07 -8.58 -25.55
CA ASP A 140 -1.78 -7.96 -25.82
C ASP A 140 -1.16 -7.41 -24.52
N ASP A 141 0.14 -7.67 -24.30
CA ASP A 141 0.85 -7.25 -23.07
C ASP A 141 0.79 -5.75 -22.83
N GLY A 142 0.92 -4.93 -23.89
CA GLY A 142 0.87 -3.48 -23.79
C GLY A 142 -0.53 -2.98 -23.41
N ALA A 143 -1.56 -3.55 -24.04
CA ALA A 143 -2.95 -3.26 -23.71
C ALA A 143 -3.31 -3.70 -22.27
N PHE A 144 -2.85 -4.89 -21.85
CA PHE A 144 -3.05 -5.36 -20.48
C PHE A 144 -2.38 -4.44 -19.48
N ARG A 145 -1.11 -4.08 -19.70
CA ARG A 145 -0.36 -3.17 -18.83
C ARG A 145 -1.06 -1.83 -18.65
N ALA A 146 -1.49 -1.20 -19.74
CA ALA A 146 -2.20 0.08 -19.68
C ALA A 146 -3.51 -0.04 -18.89
N SER A 147 -4.26 -1.14 -19.10
CA SER A 147 -5.49 -1.39 -18.35
C SER A 147 -5.24 -1.66 -16.86
N ALA A 148 -4.17 -2.39 -16.54
CA ALA A 148 -3.80 -2.72 -15.17
C ALA A 148 -3.29 -1.48 -14.43
N GLU A 149 -2.58 -0.58 -15.09
CA GLU A 149 -2.17 0.71 -14.54
C GLU A 149 -3.38 1.59 -14.20
N GLU A 150 -4.39 1.65 -15.08
CA GLU A 150 -5.65 2.36 -14.78
C GLU A 150 -6.38 1.73 -13.59
N VAL A 151 -6.45 0.39 -13.53
CA VAL A 151 -7.09 -0.32 -12.41
C VAL A 151 -6.33 -0.06 -11.12
N LEU A 152 -5.01 -0.17 -11.13
CA LEU A 152 -4.19 0.13 -9.97
C LEU A 152 -4.41 1.57 -9.51
N SER A 153 -4.39 2.54 -10.41
CA SER A 153 -4.64 3.95 -10.07
C SER A 153 -6.03 4.14 -9.44
N ARG A 154 -7.09 3.57 -10.03
CA ARG A 154 -8.46 3.66 -9.50
C ARG A 154 -8.60 2.95 -8.17
N VAL A 155 -8.07 1.74 -8.06
CA VAL A 155 -8.16 0.93 -6.84
C VAL A 155 -7.33 1.58 -5.73
N THR A 156 -6.15 2.12 -6.03
CA THR A 156 -5.34 2.87 -5.07
C THR A 156 -6.09 4.10 -4.56
N ALA A 157 -6.73 4.88 -5.45
CA ALA A 157 -7.57 6.01 -5.05
C ALA A 157 -8.79 5.56 -4.20
N LEU A 158 -9.38 4.41 -4.50
CA LEU A 158 -10.44 3.80 -3.68
C LEU A 158 -9.91 3.22 -2.36
N THR A 159 -8.61 2.95 -2.28
CA THR A 159 -7.90 2.50 -1.08
C THR A 159 -7.35 3.64 -0.24
N ASP A 160 -7.71 4.90 -0.52
CA ASP A 160 -7.47 6.06 0.37
C ASP A 160 -8.33 5.93 1.63
N ASN A 161 -8.02 4.90 2.40
CA ASN A 161 -8.69 4.44 3.57
C ASN A 161 -7.64 4.08 4.61
N THR A 162 -8.02 4.07 5.88
CA THR A 162 -7.07 3.93 6.99
C THR A 162 -6.48 2.52 7.13
N GLY A 163 -6.97 1.50 6.41
CA GLY A 163 -6.52 0.12 6.60
C GLY A 163 -6.85 -0.49 7.97
N SER A 164 -7.59 0.22 8.83
CA SER A 164 -7.85 -0.17 10.22
C SER A 164 -9.16 -0.92 10.42
N THR A 165 -10.12 -0.78 9.50
CA THR A 165 -11.42 -1.48 9.56
C THR A 165 -11.41 -2.77 8.74
N ASP A 166 -12.30 -3.71 9.05
CA ASP A 166 -12.43 -4.97 8.31
C ASP A 166 -12.69 -4.76 6.80
N ARG A 167 -13.51 -3.76 6.45
CA ARG A 167 -13.80 -3.38 5.07
C ARG A 167 -12.56 -2.84 4.36
N HIS A 168 -11.84 -1.92 5.01
CA HIS A 168 -10.59 -1.36 4.49
C HIS A 168 -9.57 -2.45 4.20
N ARG A 169 -9.40 -3.38 5.16
CA ARG A 169 -8.46 -4.50 5.04
C ARG A 169 -8.81 -5.43 3.88
N ALA A 170 -10.09 -5.71 3.66
CA ALA A 170 -10.54 -6.53 2.54
C ALA A 170 -10.26 -5.88 1.18
N VAL A 171 -10.58 -4.58 1.03
CA VAL A 171 -10.32 -3.83 -0.21
C VAL A 171 -8.81 -3.76 -0.50
N ASN A 172 -8.02 -3.38 0.51
CA ASN A 172 -6.57 -3.24 0.37
C ASN A 172 -5.88 -4.58 0.07
N TYR A 173 -6.40 -5.68 0.62
CA TYR A 173 -5.94 -7.02 0.28
C TYR A 173 -6.25 -7.36 -1.18
N CYS A 174 -7.50 -7.21 -1.64
CA CYS A 174 -7.86 -7.50 -3.03
C CYS A 174 -7.02 -6.66 -4.00
N ALA A 175 -6.86 -5.36 -3.71
CA ALA A 175 -6.08 -4.43 -4.52
C ALA A 175 -4.66 -4.93 -4.82
N LEU A 176 -3.98 -5.50 -3.82
CA LEU A 176 -2.54 -5.72 -3.87
C LEU A 176 -2.11 -7.18 -3.88
N ARG A 177 -3.02 -8.10 -3.55
CA ARG A 177 -2.74 -9.53 -3.41
C ARG A 177 -3.62 -10.42 -4.26
N TYR A 178 -4.56 -9.85 -5.01
CA TYR A 178 -5.46 -10.63 -5.86
C TYR A 178 -5.36 -10.22 -7.34
N PRO A 179 -4.37 -10.74 -8.09
CA PRO A 179 -4.13 -10.37 -9.50
C PRO A 179 -5.34 -10.51 -10.42
N GLU A 180 -6.25 -11.42 -10.12
CA GLU A 180 -7.42 -11.73 -10.94
C GLU A 180 -8.37 -10.54 -11.09
N ILE A 181 -8.35 -9.55 -10.17
CA ILE A 181 -9.13 -8.31 -10.36
C ILE A 181 -8.63 -7.50 -11.56
N TYR A 182 -7.33 -7.57 -11.87
CA TYR A 182 -6.72 -6.87 -12.99
C TYR A 182 -7.08 -7.58 -14.30
N SER A 183 -6.99 -8.91 -14.33
CA SER A 183 -7.42 -9.72 -15.47
C SER A 183 -8.91 -9.53 -15.77
N ALA A 184 -9.76 -9.54 -14.72
CA ALA A 184 -11.19 -9.32 -14.87
C ALA A 184 -11.51 -7.90 -15.36
N ALA A 185 -10.82 -6.89 -14.85
CA ALA A 185 -10.99 -5.52 -15.32
C ALA A 185 -10.60 -5.37 -16.80
N ALA A 186 -9.49 -5.96 -17.24
CA ALA A 186 -9.09 -5.98 -18.64
C ALA A 186 -10.17 -6.61 -19.53
N ALA A 187 -10.75 -7.75 -19.10
CA ALA A 187 -11.85 -8.39 -19.81
C ALA A 187 -13.12 -7.53 -19.88
N GLN A 188 -13.42 -6.76 -18.82
CA GLN A 188 -14.55 -5.82 -18.80
C GLN A 188 -14.31 -4.60 -19.69
N TYR A 189 -13.08 -4.05 -19.72
CA TYR A 189 -12.74 -2.95 -20.62
C TYR A 189 -12.88 -3.34 -22.10
N ALA A 190 -12.53 -4.59 -22.45
CA ALA A 190 -12.74 -5.13 -23.80
C ALA A 190 -14.23 -5.16 -24.21
N ARG A 191 -15.16 -5.09 -23.24
CA ARG A 191 -16.62 -5.03 -23.45
C ARG A 191 -17.19 -3.62 -23.30
N ASP A 192 -16.33 -2.60 -23.38
CA ASP A 192 -16.69 -1.20 -23.17
C ASP A 192 -17.28 -0.90 -21.78
N CYS A 193 -16.91 -1.69 -20.76
CA CYS A 193 -17.27 -1.43 -19.37
C CYS A 193 -16.13 -0.76 -18.62
N ALA A 194 -16.41 0.19 -17.73
CA ALA A 194 -15.42 0.83 -16.87
C ALA A 194 -15.63 0.47 -15.39
N LEU A 195 -14.56 0.33 -14.60
CA LEU A 195 -14.67 0.16 -13.15
C LEU A 195 -15.22 1.43 -12.51
N THR A 196 -16.45 1.38 -12.03
CA THR A 196 -17.20 2.54 -11.51
C THR A 196 -17.42 2.53 -10.01
N GLY A 197 -17.22 1.40 -9.33
CA GLY A 197 -17.40 1.31 -7.90
C GLY A 197 -16.73 0.09 -7.30
N VAL A 198 -16.29 0.22 -6.05
CA VAL A 198 -15.84 -0.88 -5.21
C VAL A 198 -16.57 -0.75 -3.88
N ASP A 199 -17.49 -1.67 -3.63
CA ASP A 199 -18.32 -1.70 -2.43
C ASP A 199 -17.94 -2.89 -1.56
N THR A 200 -18.26 -2.80 -0.27
CA THR A 200 -18.04 -3.92 0.67
C THR A 200 -19.28 -4.25 1.45
N THR A 201 -19.60 -5.54 1.50
CA THR A 201 -20.72 -6.06 2.29
C THR A 201 -20.20 -7.10 3.27
N ARG A 202 -20.64 -7.05 4.52
CA ARG A 202 -20.32 -8.10 5.48
C ARG A 202 -21.19 -9.31 5.18
N SER A 203 -20.58 -10.49 5.07
CA SER A 203 -21.33 -11.72 4.91
C SER A 203 -21.80 -12.22 6.27
N GLU A 204 -23.11 -12.45 6.44
CA GLU A 204 -23.71 -12.97 7.67
C GLU A 204 -23.57 -14.50 7.82
N VAL A 205 -22.98 -15.16 6.82
CA VAL A 205 -22.93 -16.63 6.71
C VAL A 205 -22.03 -17.28 7.77
N SER A 206 -21.16 -16.51 8.44
CA SER A 206 -20.24 -17.04 9.46
C SER A 206 -20.38 -16.29 10.78
N MET A 207 -20.73 -17.01 11.85
CA MET A 207 -20.77 -16.46 13.22
C MET A 207 -19.38 -16.37 13.88
N ALA A 208 -18.37 -17.08 13.36
CA ALA A 208 -17.04 -17.16 13.97
C ALA A 208 -15.95 -16.40 13.19
N ARG A 209 -16.20 -16.05 11.93
CA ARG A 209 -15.25 -15.36 11.05
C ARG A 209 -15.85 -14.06 10.55
N THR A 210 -15.03 -13.03 10.43
CA THR A 210 -15.41 -11.80 9.71
C THR A 210 -15.11 -11.98 8.23
N LEU A 211 -16.16 -12.23 7.46
CA LEU A 211 -16.10 -12.37 6.01
C LEU A 211 -16.64 -11.10 5.35
N ILE A 212 -15.88 -10.56 4.40
CA ILE A 212 -16.24 -9.37 3.64
C ILE A 212 -16.30 -9.74 2.15
N ASP A 213 -17.45 -9.48 1.55
CA ASP A 213 -17.63 -9.50 0.10
C ASP A 213 -17.19 -8.15 -0.45
N VAL A 214 -16.17 -8.16 -1.31
CA VAL A 214 -15.67 -6.99 -2.05
C VAL A 214 -16.27 -7.04 -3.44
N VAL A 215 -17.14 -6.08 -3.76
CA VAL A 215 -17.93 -6.04 -4.99
C VAL A 215 -17.38 -4.98 -5.92
N PHE A 216 -16.89 -5.39 -7.08
CA PHE A 216 -16.41 -4.55 -8.16
C PHE A 216 -17.55 -4.33 -9.16
N THR A 217 -17.95 -3.08 -9.35
CA THR A 217 -19.01 -2.69 -10.28
C THR A 217 -18.42 -2.10 -11.55
N TYR A 218 -18.66 -2.75 -12.67
CA TYR A 218 -18.26 -2.31 -14.01
C TYR A 218 -19.48 -1.82 -14.78
N THR A 219 -19.47 -0.59 -15.27
CA THR A 219 -20.61 -0.01 -16.00
C THR A 219 -20.25 0.16 -17.47
N ASN A 220 -21.09 -0.37 -18.38
CA ASN A 220 -20.94 -0.19 -19.81
C ASN A 220 -21.14 1.29 -20.20
N ARG A 221 -20.18 1.88 -20.91
CA ARG A 221 -20.14 3.32 -21.19
C ARG A 221 -21.27 3.79 -22.10
N THR A 222 -21.80 2.90 -22.94
CA THR A 222 -22.85 3.22 -23.91
C THR A 222 -24.24 2.94 -23.38
N THR A 223 -24.43 1.81 -22.68
CA THR A 223 -25.75 1.33 -22.24
C THR A 223 -26.07 1.63 -20.79
N ASN A 224 -25.08 2.06 -19.98
CA ASN A 224 -25.17 2.22 -18.52
C ASN A 224 -25.59 0.95 -17.76
N VAL A 225 -25.49 -0.22 -18.39
CA VAL A 225 -25.71 -1.51 -17.71
C VAL A 225 -24.52 -1.83 -16.82
N ALA A 226 -24.80 -2.19 -15.56
CA ALA A 226 -23.79 -2.56 -14.58
C ALA A 226 -23.62 -4.08 -14.50
N ASP A 227 -22.39 -4.55 -14.68
CA ASP A 227 -21.94 -5.90 -14.35
C ASP A 227 -21.19 -5.87 -13.01
N ARG A 228 -21.46 -6.83 -12.13
CA ARG A 228 -20.89 -6.86 -10.79
C ARG A 228 -20.18 -8.18 -10.56
N LEU A 229 -18.94 -8.08 -10.10
CA LEU A 229 -18.12 -9.21 -9.71
C LEU A 229 -17.77 -9.09 -8.24
N ALA A 230 -17.83 -10.17 -7.47
CA ALA A 230 -17.47 -10.16 -6.06
C ALA A 230 -16.46 -11.24 -5.72
N ALA A 231 -15.52 -10.89 -4.84
CA ALA A 231 -14.61 -11.83 -4.18
C ALA A 231 -14.86 -11.76 -2.68
N ARG A 232 -14.74 -12.91 -2.00
CA ARG A 232 -14.92 -12.98 -0.55
C ARG A 232 -13.59 -13.12 0.16
N VAL A 233 -13.34 -12.24 1.12
CA VAL A 233 -12.12 -12.19 1.92
C VAL A 233 -12.45 -12.47 3.39
N ASP A 234 -11.70 -13.38 4.01
CA ASP A 234 -11.67 -13.52 5.46
C ASP A 234 -10.66 -12.51 6.01
N VAL A 235 -11.13 -11.63 6.89
CA VAL A 235 -10.33 -10.61 7.57
C VAL A 235 -10.32 -10.81 9.08
N THR A 236 -10.68 -12.00 9.59
CA THR A 236 -10.73 -12.29 11.03
C THR A 236 -9.38 -12.07 11.69
N GLU A 237 -8.34 -12.66 11.11
CA GLU A 237 -6.97 -12.61 11.61
C GLU A 237 -6.17 -11.50 10.93
N MET A 238 -4.96 -11.22 11.41
CA MET A 238 -4.10 -10.14 10.89
C MET A 238 -3.91 -10.19 9.37
N PHE A 239 -3.65 -11.37 8.82
CA PHE A 239 -3.36 -11.60 7.41
C PHE A 239 -4.63 -12.05 6.67
N PRO A 240 -5.23 -11.20 5.82
CA PRO A 240 -6.41 -11.58 5.07
C PRO A 240 -6.12 -12.66 4.03
N PHE A 241 -7.15 -13.44 3.68
CA PHE A 241 -7.07 -14.42 2.61
C PHE A 241 -8.42 -14.61 1.91
N LEU A 242 -8.38 -15.05 0.64
CA LEU A 242 -9.58 -15.37 -0.13
C LEU A 242 -10.28 -16.61 0.40
N THR A 243 -11.61 -16.54 0.49
CA THR A 243 -12.48 -17.68 0.77
C THR A 243 -13.41 -18.02 -0.39
N ALA A 244 -13.68 -17.07 -1.28
CA ALA A 244 -14.33 -17.32 -2.56
C ALA A 244 -13.66 -16.47 -3.67
N PRO A 245 -13.35 -17.07 -4.83
CA PRO A 245 -12.78 -16.34 -5.95
C PRO A 245 -13.81 -15.39 -6.57
N LEU A 246 -13.32 -14.51 -7.44
CA LEU A 246 -14.13 -13.56 -8.19
C LEU A 246 -15.22 -14.30 -8.98
N SER A 247 -16.48 -13.92 -8.75
CA SER A 247 -17.64 -14.50 -9.44
C SER A 247 -18.73 -13.45 -9.62
N SER A 248 -19.68 -13.71 -10.52
CA SER A 248 -20.82 -12.82 -10.74
C SER A 248 -21.61 -12.59 -9.46
N TYR A 249 -21.89 -11.32 -9.17
CA TYR A 249 -22.59 -10.90 -7.96
C TYR A 249 -23.98 -10.39 -8.30
N CYS A 250 -25.01 -11.11 -7.86
CA CYS A 250 -26.38 -10.63 -7.87
C CYS A 250 -26.73 -10.14 -6.46
N ALA A 251 -27.03 -8.85 -6.31
CA ALA A 251 -27.56 -8.35 -5.05
C ALA A 251 -28.92 -9.01 -4.78
N HIS A 252 -29.08 -9.60 -3.61
CA HIS A 252 -30.37 -10.04 -3.09
C HIS A 252 -31.12 -8.87 -2.45
#